data_AF-A0A958QQR6-F1
#
_entry.id   AF-A0A958QQR6-F1
#
_cell.length_a   1.000
_cell.length_b   1.000
_cell.length_c   1.000
_cell.angle_alpha   90.00
_cell.angle_beta   90.00
_cell.angle_gamma   90.00
#
_symmetry.space_group_name_H-M   'P 1'
#
loop_
_entity.id
_entity.type
_entity.pdbx_description
1 polymer ?
#
loop_
_entity_poly.entity_id
_entity_poly.type
_entity_poly.pdbx_seq_one_letter_code
_entity_poly.pdbx_strand_id
1 'polypeptide(L)'
;MSYLVSDLVDSCNAAFIRLVEVYGFSAGKKRQVGRELYVEFHRGPHTVSLACEPGGLPIVEIFYPASDTGEKATPWAARSGVPYCRKVPCLQVEGKFDGKSLEDMKEFLRLSAERFEEVEAEFLHRYEN
;
A
#
# COMPACT_ATOMS: atom_id res chain seq x y z
N MET A 1 -3.90 -18.61 13.88
CA MET A 1 -2.50 -18.30 14.24
C MET A 1 -2.34 -16.78 14.17
N SER A 2 -1.68 -16.16 15.14
CA SER A 2 -1.29 -14.75 15.07
C SER A 2 0.20 -14.73 14.73
N TYR A 3 0.57 -14.32 13.52
CA TYR A 3 1.94 -13.89 13.27
C TYR A 3 2.18 -12.56 14.01
N LEU A 4 3.43 -12.27 14.38
CA LEU A 4 3.73 -11.04 15.10
C LEU A 4 3.55 -9.84 14.17
N VAL A 5 3.15 -8.70 14.73
CA VAL A 5 2.98 -7.46 13.96
C VAL A 5 4.30 -7.04 13.28
N SER A 6 5.44 -7.37 13.87
CA SER A 6 6.77 -7.19 13.25
C SER A 6 6.89 -7.95 11.93
N ASP A 7 6.51 -9.24 11.92
CA ASP A 7 6.69 -10.12 10.77
C ASP A 7 5.87 -9.64 9.57
N LEU A 8 4.70 -9.06 9.82
CA LEU A 8 3.86 -8.48 8.77
C LEU A 8 4.46 -7.18 8.20
N VAL A 9 4.99 -6.29 9.04
CA VAL A 9 5.66 -5.07 8.59
C VAL A 9 6.88 -5.41 7.72
N ASP A 10 7.67 -6.39 8.14
CA ASP A 10 8.84 -6.87 7.39
C ASP A 10 8.42 -7.51 6.07
N SER A 11 7.34 -8.30 6.06
CA SER A 11 6.79 -8.91 4.84
C SER A 11 6.27 -7.85 3.85
N CYS A 12 5.58 -6.81 4.33
CA CYS A 12 5.15 -5.70 3.49
C CYS A 12 6.35 -4.92 2.91
N ASN A 13 7.36 -4.62 3.74
CA ASN A 13 8.57 -3.94 3.28
C ASN A 13 9.34 -4.76 2.25
N ALA A 14 9.44 -6.08 2.44
CA ALA A 14 10.10 -6.97 1.49
C ALA A 14 9.33 -7.05 0.17
N ALA A 15 8.00 -7.24 0.21
CA ALA A 15 7.18 -7.36 -1.00
C ALA A 15 7.18 -6.06 -1.83
N PHE A 16 7.11 -4.90 -1.18
CA PHE A 16 7.04 -3.59 -1.84
C PHE A 16 8.39 -2.87 -1.89
N ILE A 17 9.51 -3.60 -1.77
CA ILE A 17 10.86 -3.00 -1.69
C ILE A 17 11.20 -2.12 -2.90
N ARG A 18 10.64 -2.44 -4.07
CA ARG A 18 10.84 -1.67 -5.30
C ARG A 18 10.27 -0.25 -5.22
N LEU A 19 9.26 0.00 -4.38
CA LEU A 19 8.83 1.37 -4.06
C LEU A 19 10.00 2.22 -3.55
N VAL A 20 10.85 1.63 -2.72
CA VAL A 20 12.00 2.30 -2.13
C VAL A 20 13.16 2.37 -3.11
N GLU A 21 13.57 1.21 -3.65
CA GLU A 21 14.81 1.09 -4.44
C GLU A 21 14.70 1.69 -5.84
N VAL A 22 13.52 1.64 -6.45
CA VAL A 22 13.29 2.08 -7.84
C VAL A 22 12.56 3.41 -7.85
N TYR A 23 11.45 3.51 -7.11
CA TYR A 23 10.54 4.64 -7.24
C TYR A 23 10.80 5.78 -6.25
N GLY A 24 11.77 5.64 -5.34
CA GLY A 24 12.18 6.72 -4.43
C GLY A 24 11.20 6.99 -3.27
N PHE A 25 10.38 6.02 -2.89
CA PHE A 25 9.61 6.09 -1.65
C PHE A 25 10.51 5.83 -0.43
N SER A 26 10.05 6.28 0.73
CA SER A 26 10.61 5.87 2.01
C SER A 26 10.18 4.44 2.38
N ALA A 27 11.01 3.77 3.18
CA ALA A 27 10.66 2.48 3.78
C ALA A 27 9.32 2.56 4.54
N GLY A 28 8.57 1.47 4.48
CA GLY A 28 7.23 1.36 5.02
C GLY A 28 7.21 1.57 6.52
N LYS A 29 6.45 2.57 6.96
CA LYS A 29 6.26 2.89 8.38
C LYS A 29 4.98 2.26 8.89
N LYS A 30 5.09 1.61 10.04
CA LYS A 30 3.93 1.08 10.76
C LYS A 30 3.07 2.23 11.30
N ARG A 31 1.76 2.17 11.03
CA ARG A 31 0.73 2.93 11.73
C ARG A 31 -0.38 1.97 12.17
N GLN A 32 -0.82 2.06 13.41
CA GLN A 32 -1.87 1.18 13.94
C GLN A 32 -3.08 2.01 14.34
N VAL A 33 -4.28 1.60 13.90
CA VAL A 33 -5.55 2.23 14.26
C VAL A 33 -6.51 1.14 14.70
N GLY A 34 -6.79 1.09 16.01
CA GLY A 34 -7.57 -0.01 16.58
C GLY A 34 -6.93 -1.38 16.27
N ARG A 35 -7.66 -2.22 15.53
CA ARG A 35 -7.22 -3.56 15.11
C ARG A 35 -6.53 -3.58 13.76
N GLU A 36 -6.60 -2.50 13.00
CA GLU A 36 -6.02 -2.38 11.66
C GLU A 36 -4.56 -1.95 11.76
N LEU A 37 -3.73 -2.62 10.97
CA LEU A 37 -2.34 -2.29 10.78
C LEU A 37 -2.16 -1.69 9.39
N TYR A 38 -1.49 -0.55 9.32
CA TYR A 38 -1.10 0.09 8.07
C TYR A 38 0.42 0.06 7.95
N VAL A 39 0.91 -0.25 6.75
CA VAL A 39 2.31 -0.06 6.36
C VAL A 39 2.34 0.98 5.25
N GLU A 40 2.84 2.17 5.56
CA GLU A 40 2.76 3.35 4.70
C GLU A 40 4.13 3.73 4.14
N PHE A 41 4.23 3.75 2.81
CA PHE A 41 5.39 4.18 2.03
C PHE A 41 5.10 5.58 1.50
N HIS A 42 6.01 6.53 1.71
CA HIS A 42 5.80 7.92 1.30
C HIS A 42 6.84 8.41 0.29
N ARG A 43 6.39 9.17 -0.71
CA ARG A 43 7.23 9.91 -1.67
C ARG A 43 6.69 11.33 -1.83
N GLY A 44 7.29 12.27 -1.11
CA GLY A 44 6.77 13.64 -1.00
C GLY A 44 5.31 13.63 -0.49
N PRO A 45 4.34 14.22 -1.22
CA PRO A 45 2.95 14.20 -0.80
C PRO A 45 2.28 12.83 -1.05
N HIS A 46 2.85 11.95 -1.86
CA HIS A 46 2.23 10.68 -2.27
C HIS A 46 2.42 9.59 -1.22
N THR A 47 1.45 8.68 -1.12
CA THR A 47 1.51 7.54 -0.19
C THR A 47 0.95 6.28 -0.83
N VAL A 48 1.68 5.18 -0.71
CA VAL A 48 1.14 3.83 -0.88
C VAL A 48 0.97 3.23 0.51
N SER A 49 -0.23 2.80 0.85
CA SER A 49 -0.61 2.25 2.14
C SER A 49 -1.09 0.83 1.96
N LEU A 50 -0.55 -0.10 2.74
CA LEU A 50 -1.11 -1.43 2.89
C LEU A 50 -1.94 -1.51 4.15
N ALA A 51 -3.26 -1.60 4.00
CA ALA A 51 -4.18 -1.86 5.09
C ALA A 51 -4.28 -3.37 5.32
N CYS A 52 -3.88 -3.82 6.50
CA CYS A 52 -3.88 -5.23 6.90
C CYS A 52 -4.75 -5.42 8.14
N GLU A 53 -5.77 -6.27 8.02
CA GLU A 53 -6.59 -6.72 9.14
C GLU A 53 -6.31 -8.20 9.45
N PRO A 54 -6.26 -8.61 10.73
CA PRO A 54 -6.17 -10.02 11.09
C PRO A 54 -7.28 -10.87 10.45
N GLY A 55 -6.88 -11.85 9.62
CA GLY A 55 -7.80 -12.73 8.90
C GLY A 55 -8.44 -12.11 7.66
N GLY A 56 -8.11 -10.85 7.34
CA GLY A 56 -8.54 -10.16 6.13
C GLY A 56 -7.48 -10.21 5.02
N LEU A 57 -7.92 -9.95 3.80
CA LEU A 57 -7.04 -9.70 2.66
C LEU A 57 -6.36 -8.33 2.84
N PRO A 58 -5.03 -8.22 2.68
CA PRO A 58 -4.37 -6.93 2.59
C PRO A 58 -4.94 -6.11 1.43
N ILE A 59 -5.17 -4.83 1.67
CA ILE A 59 -5.64 -3.88 0.66
C ILE A 59 -4.55 -2.86 0.41
N VAL A 60 -4.15 -2.70 -0.85
CA VAL A 60 -3.27 -1.61 -1.27
C VAL A 60 -4.13 -0.37 -1.54
N GLU A 61 -3.69 0.77 -1.03
CA GLU A 61 -4.34 2.07 -1.19
C GLU A 61 -3.31 3.09 -1.62
N ILE A 62 -3.71 4.01 -2.51
CA ILE A 62 -2.87 5.12 -2.95
C ILE A 62 -3.53 6.42 -2.51
N PHE A 63 -2.73 7.33 -1.96
CA PHE A 63 -3.13 8.68 -1.62
C PHE A 63 -2.25 9.68 -2.35
N TYR A 64 -2.89 10.64 -3.02
CA TYR A 64 -2.24 11.73 -3.75
C TYR A 64 -3.06 13.01 -3.65
N PRO A 65 -2.45 14.20 -3.75
CA PRO A 65 -3.19 15.46 -3.78
C PRO A 65 -4.21 15.49 -4.93
N ALA A 66 -5.42 15.96 -4.68
CA ALA A 66 -6.46 16.05 -5.71
C ALA A 66 -6.08 17.02 -6.85
N SER A 67 -5.20 17.97 -6.57
CA SER A 67 -4.63 18.89 -7.58
C SER A 67 -3.86 18.20 -8.69
N ASP A 68 -3.38 16.98 -8.46
CA ASP A 68 -2.47 16.30 -9.36
C ASP A 68 -3.20 15.63 -10.54
N THR A 69 -4.47 15.28 -10.36
CA THR A 69 -5.29 14.61 -11.37
C THR A 69 -6.60 15.33 -11.66
N GLY A 70 -7.02 16.27 -10.81
CA GLY A 70 -8.35 16.87 -10.87
C GLY A 70 -9.48 15.94 -10.44
N GLU A 71 -9.15 14.75 -9.91
CA GLU A 71 -10.14 13.83 -9.36
C GLU A 71 -10.80 14.37 -8.10
N LYS A 72 -11.99 13.84 -7.79
CA LYS A 72 -12.73 14.25 -6.58
C LYS A 72 -11.96 13.83 -5.33
N ALA A 73 -11.72 14.79 -4.44
CA ALA A 73 -11.09 14.53 -3.16
C ALA A 73 -11.95 13.59 -2.29
N THR A 74 -11.29 12.71 -1.56
CA THR A 74 -11.89 11.88 -0.52
C THR A 74 -12.00 12.71 0.77
N PRO A 75 -13.21 12.98 1.31
CA PRO A 75 -13.40 13.99 2.36
C PRO A 75 -12.53 13.79 3.60
N TRP A 76 -12.32 12.54 4.02
CA TRP A 76 -11.54 12.18 5.20
C TRP A 76 -10.04 12.02 4.95
N ALA A 77 -9.59 12.09 3.68
CA ALA A 77 -8.19 11.90 3.32
C ALA A 77 -7.36 13.19 3.39
N ALA A 78 -7.99 14.34 3.68
CA ALA A 78 -7.31 15.64 3.71
C ALA A 78 -6.15 15.66 4.74
N ARG A 79 -5.01 16.24 4.35
CA ARG A 79 -3.80 16.32 5.18
C ARG A 79 -3.34 17.77 5.27
N SER A 80 -3.32 18.33 6.47
CA SER A 80 -2.90 19.73 6.71
C SER A 80 -3.60 20.75 5.79
N GLY A 81 -4.90 20.55 5.53
CA GLY A 81 -5.69 21.41 4.66
C GLY A 81 -5.57 21.13 3.15
N VAL A 82 -4.68 20.21 2.74
CA VAL A 82 -4.58 19.77 1.34
C VAL A 82 -5.61 18.67 1.07
N PRO A 83 -6.48 18.82 0.06
CA PRO A 83 -7.41 17.76 -0.35
C PRO A 83 -6.67 16.63 -1.04
N TYR A 84 -6.95 15.39 -0.63
CA TYR A 84 -6.34 14.19 -1.20
C TYR A 84 -7.40 13.28 -1.83
N CYS A 85 -7.00 12.59 -2.88
CA CYS A 85 -7.72 11.44 -3.43
C CYS A 85 -7.25 10.17 -2.74
N ARG A 86 -8.16 9.18 -2.68
CA ARG A 86 -7.86 7.80 -2.33
C ARG A 86 -8.23 6.92 -3.51
N LYS A 87 -7.28 6.14 -3.98
CA LYS A 87 -7.48 5.12 -4.99
C LYS A 87 -7.21 3.75 -4.40
N VAL A 88 -8.09 2.80 -4.65
CA VAL A 88 -7.85 1.38 -4.38
C VAL A 88 -7.63 0.72 -5.74
N PRO A 89 -6.39 0.42 -6.13
CA PRO A 89 -6.10 -0.24 -7.40
C PRO A 89 -6.81 -1.60 -7.47
N CYS A 90 -7.31 -1.94 -8.65
CA CYS A 90 -7.91 -3.24 -8.90
C CYS A 90 -6.81 -4.27 -9.16
N LEU A 91 -6.23 -4.81 -8.09
CA LEU A 91 -5.19 -5.83 -8.16
C LEU A 91 -5.84 -7.21 -8.31
N GLN A 92 -5.93 -7.69 -9.55
CA GLN A 92 -6.31 -9.07 -9.82
C GLN A 92 -5.14 -9.99 -9.49
N VAL A 93 -5.11 -10.50 -8.26
CA VAL A 93 -4.09 -11.43 -7.76
C VAL A 93 -4.63 -12.86 -7.88
N GLU A 94 -3.97 -13.68 -8.69
CA GLU A 94 -4.33 -15.09 -8.83
C GLU A 94 -3.77 -15.90 -7.64
N GLY A 95 -4.65 -16.64 -6.96
CA GLY A 95 -4.24 -17.50 -5.84
C GLY A 95 -5.34 -17.65 -4.79
N LYS A 96 -5.25 -18.71 -3.98
CA LYS A 96 -6.09 -18.84 -2.79
C LYS A 96 -5.37 -18.17 -1.63
N PHE A 97 -5.91 -17.07 -1.13
CA PHE A 97 -5.52 -16.53 0.15
C PHE A 97 -6.55 -16.95 1.20
N ASP A 98 -6.13 -17.73 2.19
CA ASP A 98 -7.00 -18.10 3.31
C ASP A 98 -6.64 -17.39 4.63
N GLY A 99 -5.57 -16.59 4.62
CA GLY A 99 -5.12 -15.76 5.74
C GLY A 99 -4.67 -16.54 6.98
N LYS A 100 -4.45 -17.86 6.86
CA LYS A 100 -4.12 -18.71 8.02
C LYS A 100 -2.63 -18.87 8.25
N SER A 101 -1.80 -18.72 7.21
CA SER A 101 -0.34 -18.81 7.32
C SER A 101 0.35 -17.51 6.90
N LEU A 102 1.52 -17.26 7.51
CA LEU A 102 2.37 -16.13 7.16
C LEU A 102 2.94 -16.29 5.74
N GLU A 103 3.15 -17.52 5.27
CA GLU A 103 3.67 -17.78 3.93
C GLU A 103 2.63 -17.45 2.84
N ASP A 104 1.36 -17.80 3.05
CA ASP A 104 0.28 -17.39 2.15
C ASP A 104 0.15 -15.87 2.09
N MET A 105 0.36 -15.20 3.22
CA MET A 105 0.39 -13.73 3.29
C MET A 105 1.55 -13.14 2.51
N LYS A 106 2.77 -13.66 2.69
CA LYS A 106 3.95 -13.20 1.94
C LYS A 106 3.77 -13.38 0.44
N GLU A 107 3.26 -14.54 0.02
CA GLU A 107 3.04 -14.81 -1.40
C GLU A 107 1.96 -13.89 -1.99
N PHE A 108 0.86 -13.68 -1.27
CA PHE A 108 -0.17 -12.73 -1.68
C PHE A 108 0.37 -11.30 -1.78
N LEU A 109 1.17 -10.86 -0.81
CA LEU A 109 1.80 -9.53 -0.82
C LEU A 109 2.78 -9.39 -2.00
N ARG A 110 3.59 -10.42 -2.29
CA ARG A 110 4.52 -10.44 -3.43
C ARG A 110 3.77 -10.27 -4.74
N LEU A 111 2.75 -11.09 -4.98
CA LEU A 111 1.92 -11.02 -6.19
C LEU A 111 1.15 -9.69 -6.28
N SER A 112 0.69 -9.16 -5.14
CA SER A 112 0.05 -7.84 -5.08
C SER A 112 1.01 -6.73 -5.49
N ALA A 113 2.27 -6.79 -5.05
CA ALA A 113 3.29 -5.81 -5.40
C ALA A 113 3.62 -5.85 -6.90
N GLU A 114 3.78 -7.05 -7.47
CA GLU A 114 4.00 -7.24 -8.91
C GLU A 114 2.84 -6.67 -9.72
N ARG A 115 1.60 -7.01 -9.35
CA ARG A 115 0.42 -6.51 -10.05
C ARG A 115 0.22 -5.01 -9.87
N PHE A 116 0.60 -4.48 -8.71
CA PHE A 116 0.54 -3.05 -8.43
C PHE A 116 1.48 -2.27 -9.34
N GLU A 117 2.72 -2.72 -9.53
CA GLU A 117 3.65 -2.07 -10.46
C GLU A 117 3.12 -2.03 -11.89
N GLU A 118 2.48 -3.11 -12.34
CA GLU A 118 1.89 -3.16 -13.68
C GLU A 118 0.68 -2.21 -13.85
N VAL A 119 -0.25 -2.23 -12.90
CA VAL A 119 -1.52 -1.49 -12.98
C VAL A 119 -1.32 0.01 -12.72
N GLU A 120 -0.37 0.34 -11.85
CA GLU A 120 -0.15 1.72 -11.37
C GLU A 120 1.19 2.30 -11.86
N ALA A 121 1.73 1.75 -12.96
CA ALA A 121 2.95 2.24 -13.61
C ALA A 121 2.90 3.75 -13.86
N GLU A 122 1.76 4.28 -14.33
CA GLU A 122 1.61 5.72 -14.55
C GLU A 122 1.81 6.51 -13.25
N PHE A 123 1.17 6.11 -12.15
CA PHE A 123 1.34 6.76 -10.84
C PHE A 123 2.79 6.67 -10.34
N LEU A 124 3.42 5.52 -10.54
CA LEU A 124 4.79 5.25 -10.09
C LEU A 124 5.82 6.11 -10.83
N HIS A 125 5.69 6.25 -12.15
CA HIS A 125 6.63 6.97 -13.01
C HIS A 125 6.32 8.46 -13.19
N ARG A 126 5.09 8.93 -12.90
CA ARG A 126 4.64 10.31 -13.17
C ARG A 126 5.53 11.42 -12.56
N TYR A 127 6.30 11.10 -11.51
CA TYR A 127 7.12 12.06 -10.78
C TYR A 127 8.59 11.61 -10.67
N GLU A 128 9.02 10.72 -11.55
CA GLU A 128 10.44 10.51 -11.78
C GLU A 128 10.99 11.78 -12.43
N ASN A 129 11.94 12.43 -11.75
CA ASN A 129 12.65 13.59 -12.28
C ASN A 129 13.65 13.15 -13.36
#